data_AF-G1VWC4-F1
#
_entry.id   AF-G1VWC4-F1
#
_cell.length_a   1.000
_cell.length_b   1.000
_cell.length_c   1.000
_cell.angle_alpha   90.00
_cell.angle_beta   90.00
_cell.angle_gamma   90.00
#
_symmetry.space_group_name_H-M   'P 1'
#
loop_
_entity.id
_entity.type
_entity.pdbx_description
1 polymer ?
#
loop_
_entity_poly.entity_id
_entity_poly.type
_entity_poly.pdbx_seq_one_letter_code
_entity_poly.pdbx_strand_id
1 'polypeptide(L)'
;VVNKPYGQTATNDEVIGVVTTDAPAEKIQSIVAVDAIPTTGQNQPVNVKVTYADGSNDTVIVTVNYGLATDAYDPAGQAITVDKGSQPNAADGIANKADLPANTTYGWTAPVDTSTPGTTSGTVVVTYPDGSTDQVTVDVIVNDNRTDAEKYTPEGQEVNVNKGETPNPEDGIRNKDDLPEDTKYEWKTPVNTDKPGETPGIIVVTYPDGTTEEVEVKVNVTDPRTDADKYDPETKPEIIKPGENPDLTDNVTNLDDLPEGTQIKDITPEGTIDPNKPGEYEGTLEIQYPDGSKETVTVKVTVEKPASTVTPVNNQQNTQTNKVTKVTTSGPKTGDFTNLGVHTAAAIGSIATLAGLFFARKRRKVDEEQ
;
A
#
# COMPACT_ATOMS: atom_id res chain seq x y z
N VAL A 1 39.95 46.74 54.53
CA VAL A 1 39.41 45.99 53.36
C VAL A 1 38.22 46.78 52.83
N VAL A 2 38.09 46.92 51.52
CA VAL A 2 36.93 47.52 50.85
C VAL A 2 36.23 46.44 50.04
N ASN A 3 34.91 46.29 50.20
CA ASN A 3 34.11 45.34 49.42
C ASN A 3 33.10 46.12 48.56
N LYS A 4 32.93 45.71 47.30
CA LYS A 4 32.03 46.34 46.33
C LYS A 4 31.17 45.30 45.63
N PRO A 5 29.89 45.58 45.35
CA PRO A 5 29.09 44.76 44.44
C PRO A 5 29.70 44.72 43.04
N TYR A 6 29.32 43.71 42.25
CA TYR A 6 29.68 43.63 40.83
C TYR A 6 29.29 44.94 40.09
N GLY A 7 30.13 45.36 39.15
CA GLY A 7 29.91 46.56 38.32
C GLY A 7 30.10 47.90 39.02
N GLN A 8 30.33 47.94 40.34
CA GLN A 8 30.72 49.16 41.06
C GLN A 8 32.24 49.32 41.12
N THR A 9 32.72 50.56 41.28
CA THR A 9 34.13 50.88 41.52
C THR A 9 34.35 51.37 42.96
N ALA A 10 35.57 51.16 43.49
CA ALA A 10 36.04 51.81 44.70
C ALA A 10 36.64 53.20 44.41
N THR A 11 36.38 54.14 45.30
CA THR A 11 36.94 55.49 45.25
C THR A 11 38.20 55.61 46.10
N ASN A 12 39.03 56.62 45.85
CA ASN A 12 40.19 56.92 46.69
C ASN A 12 39.79 57.11 48.16
N ASP A 13 38.70 57.84 48.42
CA ASP A 13 38.22 58.14 49.78
C ASP A 13 37.81 56.86 50.54
N GLU A 14 37.18 55.90 49.87
CA GLU A 14 36.83 54.60 50.47
C GLU A 14 38.07 53.74 50.77
N VAL A 15 39.09 53.80 49.90
CA VAL A 15 40.35 53.04 50.09
C VAL A 15 41.21 53.63 51.20
N ILE A 16 41.38 54.95 51.26
CA ILE A 16 42.14 55.59 52.35
C ILE A 16 41.36 55.61 53.66
N GLY A 17 40.01 55.70 53.60
CA GLY A 17 39.14 55.78 54.77
C GLY A 17 39.09 54.51 55.63
N VAL A 18 39.55 53.36 55.11
CA VAL A 18 39.71 52.12 55.87
C VAL A 18 41.11 51.94 56.48
N VAL A 19 42.03 52.90 56.30
CA VAL A 19 43.35 52.87 56.92
C VAL A 19 43.29 53.52 58.30
N THR A 20 43.65 52.76 59.32
CA THR A 20 43.73 53.21 60.72
C THR A 20 45.19 53.36 61.16
N THR A 21 45.48 54.37 61.96
CA THR A 21 46.83 54.62 62.49
C THR A 21 46.78 54.87 64.00
N ASP A 22 47.76 54.37 64.75
CA ASP A 22 47.91 54.68 66.19
C ASP A 22 48.53 56.07 66.44
N ALA A 23 48.97 56.77 65.39
CA ALA A 23 49.52 58.12 65.47
C ALA A 23 48.42 59.16 65.81
N PRO A 24 48.70 60.14 66.69
CA PRO A 24 47.82 61.29 66.91
C PRO A 24 47.52 62.04 65.61
N ALA A 25 46.28 62.50 65.45
CA ALA A 25 45.82 63.13 64.21
C ALA A 25 46.66 64.34 63.78
N GLU A 26 47.15 65.16 64.73
CA GLU A 26 48.03 66.29 64.44
C GLU A 26 49.43 65.91 63.90
N LYS A 27 49.79 64.62 63.94
CA LYS A 27 51.05 64.11 63.37
C LYS A 27 50.88 63.50 61.98
N ILE A 28 49.66 63.34 61.48
CA ILE A 28 49.40 62.79 60.14
C ILE A 28 49.38 63.94 59.15
N GLN A 29 50.28 63.93 58.16
CA GLN A 29 50.32 64.95 57.11
C GLN A 29 49.40 64.59 55.94
N SER A 30 49.40 63.33 55.51
CA SER A 30 48.53 62.85 54.43
C SER A 30 48.37 61.33 54.46
N ILE A 31 47.25 60.85 53.91
CA ILE A 31 47.02 59.45 53.58
C ILE A 31 46.59 59.42 52.11
N VAL A 32 47.32 58.70 51.26
CA VAL A 32 47.06 58.66 49.81
C VAL A 32 47.22 57.25 49.26
N ALA A 33 46.27 56.79 48.45
CA ALA A 33 46.51 55.64 47.58
C ALA A 33 47.63 55.99 46.60
N VAL A 34 48.64 55.11 46.47
CA VAL A 34 49.79 55.33 45.56
C VAL A 34 49.70 54.50 44.29
N ASP A 35 48.87 53.47 44.27
CA ASP A 35 48.55 52.67 43.08
C ASP A 35 47.22 53.11 42.45
N ALA A 36 47.02 52.75 41.19
CA ALA A 36 45.71 52.84 40.55
C ALA A 36 44.74 51.86 41.22
N ILE A 37 43.53 52.31 41.57
CA ILE A 37 42.51 51.44 42.15
C ILE A 37 42.01 50.46 41.06
N PRO A 38 42.07 49.14 41.30
CA PRO A 38 41.55 48.12 40.39
C PRO A 38 40.04 48.26 40.29
N THR A 39 39.45 47.99 39.12
CA THR A 39 38.01 48.15 38.87
C THR A 39 37.20 46.86 38.94
N THR A 40 37.86 45.70 38.97
CA THR A 40 37.25 44.36 39.05
C THR A 40 38.16 43.39 39.81
N GLY A 41 37.65 42.20 40.12
CA GLY A 41 38.42 41.10 40.71
C GLY A 41 38.39 41.00 42.23
N GLN A 42 38.77 39.83 42.75
CA GLN A 42 38.86 39.57 44.19
C GLN A 42 40.29 39.70 44.71
N ASN A 43 40.44 40.01 45.99
CA ASN A 43 41.72 40.12 46.72
C ASN A 43 42.74 41.08 46.09
N GLN A 44 42.27 42.15 45.45
CA GLN A 44 43.15 43.07 44.73
C GLN A 44 43.88 44.00 45.71
N PRO A 45 45.22 44.07 45.72
CA PRO A 45 45.96 44.93 46.63
C PRO A 45 46.05 46.37 46.11
N VAL A 46 45.85 47.34 46.98
CA VAL A 46 46.16 48.76 46.75
C VAL A 46 47.08 49.25 47.85
N ASN A 47 48.27 49.74 47.50
CA ASN A 47 49.16 50.37 48.47
C ASN A 47 48.63 51.77 48.81
N VAL A 48 48.54 52.04 50.12
CA VAL A 48 48.21 53.35 50.68
C VAL A 48 49.40 53.82 51.51
N LYS A 49 49.90 55.02 51.18
CA LYS A 49 51.00 55.66 51.89
C LYS A 49 50.46 56.63 52.93
N VAL A 50 50.84 56.43 54.20
CA VAL A 50 50.67 57.39 55.28
C VAL A 50 51.96 58.20 55.38
N THR A 51 51.86 59.53 55.33
CA THR A 51 53.00 60.43 55.54
C THR A 51 52.78 61.23 56.82
N TYR A 52 53.79 61.27 57.68
CA TYR A 52 53.72 61.96 58.97
C TYR A 52 54.39 63.34 58.90
N ALA A 53 54.07 64.20 59.88
CA ALA A 53 54.55 65.58 59.94
C ALA A 53 56.08 65.72 60.10
N ASP A 54 56.79 64.65 60.48
CA ASP A 54 58.26 64.59 60.53
C ASP A 54 58.91 64.12 59.20
N GLY A 55 58.10 63.82 58.18
CA GLY A 55 58.54 63.34 56.87
C GLY A 55 58.74 61.82 56.79
N SER A 56 58.59 61.08 57.90
CA SER A 56 58.53 59.62 57.87
C SER A 56 57.24 59.13 57.19
N ASN A 57 57.22 57.87 56.78
CA ASN A 57 56.07 57.29 56.09
C ASN A 57 55.98 55.78 56.26
N ASP A 58 54.75 55.29 56.34
CA ASP A 58 54.39 53.87 56.32
C ASP A 58 53.61 53.55 55.03
N THR A 59 53.64 52.29 54.61
CA THR A 59 52.81 51.78 53.51
C THR A 59 51.94 50.64 54.02
N VAL A 60 50.63 50.76 53.82
CA VAL A 60 49.61 49.79 54.20
C VAL A 60 48.98 49.22 52.93
N ILE A 61 48.83 47.90 52.86
CA ILE A 61 48.10 47.25 51.77
C ILE A 61 46.62 47.20 52.14
N VAL A 62 45.78 47.88 51.36
CA VAL A 62 44.33 47.77 51.44
C VAL A 62 43.85 46.78 50.38
N THR A 63 43.28 45.67 50.82
CA THR A 63 42.60 44.73 49.92
C THR A 63 41.25 45.29 49.48
N VAL A 64 41.00 45.28 48.18
CA VAL A 64 39.71 45.59 47.54
C VAL A 64 39.14 44.31 46.92
N ASN A 65 37.86 44.04 47.18
CA ASN A 65 37.14 42.90 46.61
C ASN A 65 35.92 43.39 45.84
N TYR A 66 35.77 42.94 44.60
CA TYR A 66 34.56 43.09 43.81
C TYR A 66 33.78 41.77 43.78
N GLY A 67 32.46 41.84 43.97
CA GLY A 67 31.54 40.70 43.82
C GLY A 67 31.50 40.19 42.38
N LEU A 68 31.08 38.94 42.21
CA LEU A 68 31.05 38.27 40.89
C LEU A 68 29.74 38.55 40.16
N ALA A 69 29.75 38.38 38.83
CA ALA A 69 28.53 38.45 38.02
C ALA A 69 27.52 37.35 38.42
N THR A 70 27.98 36.15 38.76
CA THR A 70 27.14 35.05 39.32
C THR A 70 26.43 35.42 40.63
N ASP A 71 26.89 36.43 41.36
CA ASP A 71 26.22 36.92 42.58
C ASP A 71 25.15 37.97 42.27
N ALA A 72 25.13 38.50 41.04
CA ALA A 72 24.36 39.68 40.62
C ALA A 72 23.35 39.40 39.50
N TYR A 73 23.53 38.33 38.74
CA TYR A 73 22.67 37.92 37.63
C TYR A 73 22.21 36.47 37.80
N ASP A 74 21.02 36.16 37.29
CA ASP A 74 20.43 34.82 37.25
C ASP A 74 19.96 34.55 35.81
N PRO A 75 20.68 33.75 35.02
CA PRO A 75 20.37 33.55 33.61
C PRO A 75 19.20 32.56 33.44
N ALA A 76 18.11 33.04 32.85
CA ALA A 76 16.88 32.28 32.66
C ALA A 76 16.93 31.47 31.35
N GLY A 77 16.63 30.17 31.44
CA GLY A 77 16.50 29.30 30.29
C GLY A 77 15.18 29.44 29.54
N GLN A 78 15.19 29.12 28.25
CA GLN A 78 14.00 28.94 27.41
C GLN A 78 14.20 27.74 26.47
N ALA A 79 13.09 27.11 26.08
CA ALA A 79 13.13 26.07 25.06
C ALA A 79 13.45 26.66 23.68
N ILE A 80 14.22 25.92 22.88
CA ILE A 80 14.50 26.25 21.47
C ILE A 80 14.00 25.15 20.55
N THR A 81 13.63 25.52 19.33
CA THR A 81 13.23 24.58 18.27
C THR A 81 14.27 24.62 17.15
N VAL A 82 14.71 23.45 16.70
CA VAL A 82 15.71 23.28 15.65
C VAL A 82 15.38 22.11 14.74
N ASP A 83 15.94 22.12 13.53
CA ASP A 83 15.73 21.04 12.56
C ASP A 83 16.66 19.85 12.85
N LYS A 84 16.20 18.65 12.53
CA LYS A 84 16.97 17.40 12.64
C LYS A 84 18.34 17.51 11.97
N GLY A 85 19.39 17.16 12.71
CA GLY A 85 20.78 17.21 12.28
C GLY A 85 21.42 18.60 12.26
N SER A 86 20.68 19.67 12.61
CA SER A 86 21.25 21.01 12.74
C SER A 86 21.92 21.21 14.12
N GLN A 87 22.93 22.08 14.19
CA GLN A 87 23.62 22.37 15.45
C GLN A 87 22.94 23.56 16.16
N PRO A 88 22.34 23.38 17.36
CA PRO A 88 21.67 24.46 18.07
C PRO A 88 22.66 25.48 18.63
N ASN A 89 22.28 26.76 18.61
CA ASN A 89 23.06 27.84 19.20
C ASN A 89 22.74 27.98 20.71
N ALA A 90 23.75 27.81 21.57
CA ALA A 90 23.60 27.89 23.02
C ALA A 90 23.02 29.22 23.51
N ALA A 91 23.34 30.32 22.82
CA ALA A 91 22.80 31.63 23.16
C ALA A 91 21.27 31.67 23.03
N ASP A 92 20.67 30.93 22.11
CA ASP A 92 19.22 31.01 21.87
C ASP A 92 18.40 30.29 22.94
N GLY A 93 19.04 29.43 23.76
CA GLY A 93 18.47 28.86 24.97
C GLY A 93 18.37 29.82 26.17
N ILE A 94 18.96 31.03 26.11
CA ILE A 94 18.89 32.00 27.21
C ILE A 94 17.86 33.09 26.88
N ALA A 95 16.85 33.25 27.76
CA ALA A 95 15.74 34.17 27.58
C ALA A 95 16.15 35.63 27.87
N ASN A 96 16.84 35.87 28.99
CA ASN A 96 17.19 37.19 29.49
C ASN A 96 18.56 37.71 29.03
N LYS A 97 19.04 37.28 27.84
CA LYS A 97 20.33 37.70 27.26
C LYS A 97 20.60 39.21 27.29
N ALA A 98 19.54 40.02 27.13
CA ALA A 98 19.63 41.48 27.08
C ALA A 98 19.86 42.12 28.47
N ASP A 99 19.56 41.39 29.55
CA ASP A 99 19.74 41.84 30.93
C ASP A 99 21.12 41.48 31.49
N LEU A 100 21.85 40.57 30.83
CA LEU A 100 23.18 40.12 31.25
C LEU A 100 24.29 41.12 30.83
N PRO A 101 25.46 41.11 31.50
CA PRO A 101 26.57 42.01 31.17
C PRO A 101 27.03 41.92 29.71
N ALA A 102 27.43 43.05 29.13
CA ALA A 102 28.06 43.09 27.82
C ALA A 102 29.34 42.23 27.78
N ASN A 103 29.55 41.48 26.69
CA ASN A 103 30.58 40.44 26.53
C ASN A 103 30.34 39.14 27.33
N THR A 104 29.14 38.92 27.90
CA THR A 104 28.73 37.57 28.30
C THR A 104 28.69 36.64 27.09
N THR A 105 29.24 35.44 27.24
CA THR A 105 29.32 34.42 26.18
C THR A 105 28.57 33.15 26.58
N TYR A 106 28.17 32.37 25.58
CA TYR A 106 27.29 31.21 25.73
C TYR A 106 27.90 30.01 24.99
N GLY A 107 27.97 28.86 25.65
CA GLY A 107 28.43 27.62 25.03
C GLY A 107 27.72 26.41 25.64
N TRP A 108 27.62 25.32 24.91
CA TRP A 108 27.11 24.06 25.47
C TRP A 108 28.19 23.36 26.31
N THR A 109 27.80 22.71 27.40
CA THR A 109 28.71 21.83 28.17
C THR A 109 29.18 20.63 27.34
N ALA A 110 28.32 20.13 26.45
CA ALA A 110 28.58 19.08 25.47
C ALA A 110 27.71 19.31 24.22
N PRO A 111 28.11 18.81 23.03
CA PRO A 111 27.26 18.89 21.84
C PRO A 111 25.88 18.29 22.07
N VAL A 112 24.82 19.00 21.69
CA VAL A 112 23.44 18.51 21.75
C VAL A 112 23.18 17.62 20.54
N ASP A 113 22.72 16.40 20.77
CA ASP A 113 22.34 15.48 19.69
C ASP A 113 20.97 15.86 19.12
N THR A 114 20.94 16.23 17.84
CA THR A 114 19.74 16.55 17.06
C THR A 114 19.48 15.53 15.94
N SER A 115 20.16 14.37 15.95
CA SER A 115 19.96 13.32 14.94
C SER A 115 18.58 12.66 15.02
N THR A 116 17.95 12.70 16.19
CA THR A 116 16.65 12.08 16.48
C THR A 116 15.61 13.15 16.80
N PRO A 117 14.42 13.14 16.15
CA PRO A 117 13.34 14.09 16.44
C PRO A 117 12.74 13.86 17.84
N GLY A 118 12.19 14.93 18.42
CA GLY A 118 11.63 14.94 19.77
C GLY A 118 12.29 15.97 20.68
N THR A 119 12.04 15.89 21.98
CA THR A 119 12.64 16.82 22.97
C THR A 119 13.87 16.17 23.62
N THR A 120 14.99 16.88 23.57
CA THR A 120 16.21 16.58 24.34
C THR A 120 16.57 17.77 25.23
N SER A 121 17.53 17.62 26.13
CA SER A 121 17.97 18.69 27.04
C SER A 121 19.45 18.99 26.87
N GLY A 122 19.82 20.26 26.74
CA GLY A 122 21.21 20.72 26.80
C GLY A 122 21.49 21.58 28.03
N THR A 123 22.75 21.72 28.40
CA THR A 123 23.17 22.68 29.45
C THR A 123 24.04 23.76 28.82
N VAL A 124 23.58 25.00 28.92
CA VAL A 124 24.31 26.20 28.50
C VAL A 124 25.20 26.65 29.65
N VAL A 125 26.50 26.80 29.40
CA VAL A 125 27.42 27.56 30.24
C VAL A 125 27.33 29.02 29.84
N VAL A 126 26.95 29.87 30.78
CA VAL A 126 26.96 31.33 30.65
C VAL A 126 28.24 31.83 31.27
N THR A 127 29.13 32.45 30.50
CA THR A 127 30.44 32.95 30.98
C THR A 127 30.47 34.47 30.93
N TYR A 128 30.62 35.09 32.10
CA TYR A 128 30.58 36.54 32.28
C TYR A 128 31.96 37.20 32.03
N PRO A 129 32.02 38.54 31.88
CA PRO A 129 33.27 39.26 31.61
C PRO A 129 34.34 39.19 32.71
N ASP A 130 33.97 38.83 33.94
CA ASP A 130 34.89 38.60 35.06
C ASP A 130 35.41 37.15 35.15
N GLY A 131 34.97 36.28 34.24
CA GLY A 131 35.31 34.86 34.20
C GLY A 131 34.48 33.97 35.13
N SER A 132 33.52 34.52 35.88
CA SER A 132 32.53 33.71 36.61
C SER A 132 31.54 33.05 35.64
N THR A 133 30.92 31.94 36.05
CA THR A 133 30.06 31.14 35.18
C THR A 133 28.82 30.59 35.88
N ASP A 134 27.70 30.60 35.16
CA ASP A 134 26.47 29.90 35.52
C ASP A 134 26.19 28.74 34.55
N GLN A 135 25.31 27.82 34.95
CA GLN A 135 24.83 26.73 34.11
C GLN A 135 23.30 26.70 34.07
N VAL A 136 22.74 26.67 32.86
CA VAL A 136 21.30 26.71 32.61
C VAL A 136 20.91 25.50 31.77
N THR A 137 20.03 24.65 32.29
CA THR A 137 19.42 23.56 31.51
C THR A 137 18.30 24.10 30.66
N VAL A 138 18.28 23.72 29.38
CA VAL A 138 17.31 24.18 28.38
C VAL A 138 16.83 23.00 27.52
N ASP A 139 15.54 23.02 27.20
CA ASP A 139 14.95 22.03 26.30
C ASP A 139 15.25 22.40 24.83
N VAL A 140 15.64 21.39 24.05
CA VAL A 140 15.90 21.49 22.61
C VAL A 140 14.91 20.57 21.91
N ILE A 141 13.96 21.19 21.21
CA ILE A 141 12.91 20.51 20.44
C ILE A 141 13.43 20.32 19.02
N VAL A 142 13.58 19.07 18.61
CA VAL A 142 14.14 18.68 17.31
C VAL A 142 13.01 18.23 16.39
N ASN A 143 12.80 18.95 15.30
CA ASN A 143 11.75 18.66 14.32
C ASN A 143 12.32 17.98 13.06
N ASP A 144 11.62 16.97 12.52
CA ASP A 144 11.88 16.42 11.18
C ASP A 144 10.88 17.00 10.20
N ASN A 145 11.20 18.18 9.66
CA ASN A 145 10.32 18.93 8.73
C ASN A 145 10.23 18.29 7.33
N ARG A 146 10.92 17.17 7.09
CA ARG A 146 10.80 16.40 5.84
C ARG A 146 9.38 15.88 5.69
N THR A 147 8.91 15.85 4.45
CA THR A 147 7.68 15.15 4.07
C THR A 147 7.82 13.64 4.21
N ASP A 148 6.71 12.92 4.20
CA ASP A 148 6.73 11.46 4.28
C ASP A 148 7.37 10.84 3.02
N ALA A 149 7.13 11.40 1.83
CA ALA A 149 7.88 11.06 0.60
C ALA A 149 9.41 11.36 0.66
N GLU A 150 9.90 12.12 1.65
CA GLU A 150 11.34 12.32 1.89
C GLU A 150 11.88 11.47 3.07
N LYS A 151 10.99 10.78 3.80
CA LYS A 151 11.32 9.88 4.92
C LYS A 151 11.28 8.42 4.53
N TYR A 152 10.34 8.05 3.66
CA TYR A 152 10.06 6.69 3.23
C TYR A 152 10.49 6.47 1.78
N THR A 153 10.46 5.21 1.35
CA THR A 153 10.65 4.83 -0.06
C THR A 153 9.87 3.54 -0.29
N PRO A 154 8.79 3.55 -1.08
CA PRO A 154 7.96 2.38 -1.30
C PRO A 154 8.61 1.42 -2.30
N GLU A 155 8.57 0.14 -2.00
CA GLU A 155 9.26 -0.91 -2.76
C GLU A 155 8.25 -1.76 -3.52
N GLY A 156 8.28 -1.70 -4.86
CA GLY A 156 7.37 -2.48 -5.70
C GLY A 156 7.61 -3.99 -5.68
N GLN A 157 6.54 -4.77 -5.89
CA GLN A 157 6.58 -6.22 -6.14
C GLN A 157 5.58 -6.64 -7.22
N GLU A 158 5.70 -7.88 -7.70
CA GLU A 158 4.81 -8.44 -8.70
C GLU A 158 3.47 -8.85 -8.08
N VAL A 159 2.36 -8.40 -8.70
CA VAL A 159 1.00 -8.79 -8.33
C VAL A 159 0.54 -9.92 -9.24
N ASN A 160 0.06 -11.02 -8.67
CA ASN A 160 -0.46 -12.17 -9.41
C ASN A 160 -1.98 -12.26 -9.24
N VAL A 161 -2.73 -12.31 -10.34
CA VAL A 161 -4.20 -12.38 -10.35
C VAL A 161 -4.71 -13.30 -11.47
N ASN A 162 -5.92 -13.83 -11.30
CA ASN A 162 -6.59 -14.55 -12.37
C ASN A 162 -7.22 -13.57 -13.38
N LYS A 163 -7.44 -14.07 -14.59
CA LYS A 163 -8.12 -13.37 -15.68
C LYS A 163 -9.49 -12.85 -15.25
N GLY A 164 -9.71 -11.55 -15.41
CA GLY A 164 -10.93 -10.84 -15.04
C GLY A 164 -11.03 -10.43 -13.56
N GLU A 165 -10.06 -10.78 -12.72
CA GLU A 165 -9.97 -10.23 -11.36
C GLU A 165 -9.42 -8.79 -11.39
N THR A 166 -9.82 -7.96 -10.44
CA THR A 166 -9.26 -6.60 -10.27
C THR A 166 -8.11 -6.67 -9.27
N PRO A 167 -6.85 -6.38 -9.67
CA PRO A 167 -5.72 -6.44 -8.74
C PRO A 167 -5.81 -5.32 -7.70
N ASN A 168 -5.52 -5.64 -6.45
CA ASN A 168 -5.39 -4.67 -5.37
C ASN A 168 -4.04 -3.94 -5.52
N PRO A 169 -3.99 -2.59 -5.58
CA PRO A 169 -2.72 -1.86 -5.66
C PRO A 169 -1.85 -2.01 -4.40
N GLU A 170 -2.44 -2.22 -3.22
CA GLU A 170 -1.66 -2.45 -1.98
C GLU A 170 -0.79 -3.71 -2.08
N ASP A 171 -1.28 -4.77 -2.73
CA ASP A 171 -0.55 -6.03 -2.91
C ASP A 171 0.74 -5.84 -3.73
N GLY A 172 0.84 -4.76 -4.50
CA GLY A 172 2.04 -4.40 -5.28
C GLY A 172 3.13 -3.68 -4.48
N ILE A 173 2.94 -3.38 -3.19
CA ILE A 173 3.94 -2.73 -2.33
C ILE A 173 4.48 -3.72 -1.28
N ARG A 174 5.76 -4.08 -1.41
CA ARG A 174 6.42 -5.09 -0.57
C ARG A 174 6.62 -4.65 0.88
N ASN A 175 6.95 -3.38 1.10
CA ASN A 175 7.26 -2.81 2.41
C ASN A 175 6.11 -1.96 2.97
N LYS A 176 4.87 -2.27 2.58
CA LYS A 176 3.67 -1.51 2.98
C LYS A 176 3.49 -1.35 4.50
N ASP A 177 3.97 -2.31 5.28
CA ASP A 177 3.89 -2.31 6.75
C ASP A 177 5.02 -1.47 7.41
N ASP A 178 6.03 -1.03 6.64
CA ASP A 178 7.08 -0.08 7.05
C ASP A 178 6.70 1.39 6.73
N LEU A 179 5.63 1.60 5.96
CA LEU A 179 5.12 2.93 5.60
C LEU A 179 4.18 3.47 6.72
N PRO A 180 3.90 4.79 6.78
CA PRO A 180 2.99 5.34 7.77
C PRO A 180 1.60 4.69 7.76
N GLU A 181 0.97 4.56 8.93
CA GLU A 181 -0.47 4.26 9.03
C GLU A 181 -1.28 5.26 8.21
N ASP A 182 -2.44 4.85 7.69
CA ASP A 182 -3.28 5.62 6.74
C ASP A 182 -2.65 5.96 5.36
N THR A 183 -1.47 5.41 5.02
CA THR A 183 -0.95 5.42 3.63
C THR A 183 -1.91 4.70 2.68
N LYS A 184 -2.18 5.30 1.52
CA LYS A 184 -3.13 4.80 0.51
C LYS A 184 -2.43 4.41 -0.78
N TYR A 185 -3.03 3.43 -1.47
CA TYR A 185 -2.52 2.87 -2.72
C TYR A 185 -3.61 2.92 -3.78
N GLU A 186 -3.32 3.55 -4.91
CA GLU A 186 -4.26 3.62 -6.05
C GLU A 186 -3.52 3.29 -7.35
N TRP A 187 -4.17 2.57 -8.27
CA TRP A 187 -3.62 2.42 -9.63
C TRP A 187 -3.72 3.74 -10.39
N LYS A 188 -2.58 4.29 -10.84
CA LYS A 188 -2.53 5.50 -11.68
C LYS A 188 -3.33 5.34 -12.98
N THR A 189 -3.50 4.11 -13.45
CA THR A 189 -4.42 3.73 -14.53
C THR A 189 -4.91 2.31 -14.24
N PRO A 190 -6.22 2.02 -14.34
CA PRO A 190 -6.75 0.67 -14.10
C PRO A 190 -6.05 -0.38 -14.97
N VAL A 191 -5.56 -1.44 -14.33
CA VAL A 191 -4.89 -2.56 -15.02
C VAL A 191 -5.93 -3.44 -15.71
N ASN A 192 -5.73 -3.76 -16.98
CA ASN A 192 -6.60 -4.68 -17.71
C ASN A 192 -6.16 -6.13 -17.47
N THR A 193 -7.09 -6.98 -17.01
CA THR A 193 -6.87 -8.40 -16.73
C THR A 193 -7.71 -9.33 -17.61
N ASP A 194 -8.30 -8.83 -18.70
CA ASP A 194 -9.11 -9.64 -19.63
C ASP A 194 -8.29 -10.67 -20.42
N LYS A 195 -6.96 -10.49 -20.44
CA LYS A 195 -6.00 -11.32 -21.19
C LYS A 195 -4.87 -11.79 -20.27
N PRO A 196 -4.52 -13.09 -20.29
CA PRO A 196 -3.34 -13.60 -19.60
C PRO A 196 -2.03 -13.02 -20.11
N GLY A 197 -1.03 -12.95 -19.24
CA GLY A 197 0.31 -12.43 -19.50
C GLY A 197 0.76 -11.36 -18.50
N GLU A 198 2.00 -10.90 -18.64
CA GLU A 198 2.53 -9.77 -17.86
C GLU A 198 2.07 -8.43 -18.44
N THR A 199 1.63 -7.51 -17.57
CA THR A 199 1.32 -6.11 -17.91
C THR A 199 1.95 -5.18 -16.85
N PRO A 200 2.62 -4.08 -17.25
CA PRO A 200 3.12 -3.10 -16.28
C PRO A 200 1.98 -2.29 -15.66
N GLY A 201 2.10 -1.96 -14.38
CA GLY A 201 1.21 -1.07 -13.65
C GLY A 201 2.00 0.00 -12.89
N ILE A 202 1.35 1.12 -12.58
CA ILE A 202 1.91 2.18 -11.74
C ILE A 202 0.97 2.39 -10.56
N ILE A 203 1.50 2.25 -9.34
CA ILE A 203 0.80 2.54 -8.09
C ILE A 203 1.17 3.95 -7.65
N VAL A 204 0.17 4.77 -7.35
CA VAL A 204 0.35 6.02 -6.62
C VAL A 204 0.23 5.70 -5.13
N VAL A 205 1.32 5.91 -4.41
CA VAL A 205 1.37 5.85 -2.95
C VAL A 205 1.06 7.25 -2.43
N THR A 206 0.05 7.40 -1.58
CA THR A 206 -0.32 8.69 -0.97
C THR A 206 -0.18 8.61 0.55
N TYR A 207 0.70 9.43 1.11
CA TYR A 207 1.03 9.46 2.52
C TYR A 207 0.02 10.29 3.34
N PRO A 208 0.00 10.15 4.69
CA PRO A 208 -0.88 10.93 5.57
C PRO A 208 -0.66 12.44 5.52
N ASP A 209 0.57 12.90 5.26
CA ASP A 209 0.88 14.31 5.05
C ASP A 209 0.40 14.87 3.69
N GLY A 210 -0.15 14.00 2.82
CA GLY A 210 -0.65 14.32 1.50
C GLY A 210 0.41 14.32 0.39
N THR A 211 1.67 14.00 0.69
CA THR A 211 2.69 13.76 -0.33
C THR A 211 2.51 12.41 -1.02
N THR A 212 3.08 12.27 -2.21
CA THR A 212 2.84 11.12 -3.10
C THR A 212 4.10 10.66 -3.81
N GLU A 213 4.23 9.34 -3.99
CA GLU A 213 5.24 8.70 -4.83
C GLU A 213 4.58 7.77 -5.86
N GLU A 214 5.30 7.46 -6.95
CA GLU A 214 4.85 6.53 -7.98
C GLU A 214 5.76 5.30 -8.04
N VAL A 215 5.17 4.11 -8.01
CA VAL A 215 5.89 2.83 -8.01
C VAL A 215 5.50 2.02 -9.23
N GLU A 216 6.48 1.69 -10.07
CA GLU A 216 6.29 0.77 -11.19
C GLU A 216 6.31 -0.70 -10.69
N VAL A 217 5.31 -1.47 -11.09
CA VAL A 217 5.15 -2.89 -10.75
C VAL A 217 4.76 -3.71 -11.98
N LYS A 218 4.91 -5.03 -11.88
CA LYS A 218 4.35 -5.99 -12.83
C LYS A 218 3.05 -6.57 -12.28
N VAL A 219 2.07 -6.75 -13.15
CA VAL A 219 0.89 -7.56 -12.89
C VAL A 219 0.94 -8.77 -13.82
N ASN A 220 1.00 -9.97 -13.27
CA ASN A 220 0.93 -11.23 -13.99
C ASN A 220 -0.50 -11.78 -13.94
N VAL A 221 -1.11 -11.96 -15.11
CA VAL A 221 -2.49 -12.43 -15.27
C VAL A 221 -2.49 -13.87 -15.75
N THR A 222 -3.12 -14.78 -15.03
CA THR A 222 -3.23 -16.21 -15.41
C THR A 222 -4.67 -16.58 -15.78
N ASP A 223 -4.88 -17.53 -16.70
CA ASP A 223 -6.21 -18.17 -16.89
C ASP A 223 -6.18 -19.49 -16.11
N PRO A 224 -6.83 -19.61 -14.93
CA PRO A 224 -6.73 -20.79 -14.08
C PRO A 224 -7.51 -22.01 -14.62
N ARG A 225 -8.26 -21.82 -15.71
CA ARG A 225 -9.03 -22.85 -16.38
C ARG A 225 -8.10 -23.82 -17.12
N THR A 226 -8.46 -25.09 -17.10
CA THR A 226 -7.82 -26.11 -17.94
C THR A 226 -8.25 -25.99 -19.40
N ASP A 227 -7.62 -26.72 -20.32
CA ASP A 227 -8.05 -26.76 -21.71
C ASP A 227 -9.42 -27.46 -21.86
N ALA A 228 -9.71 -28.48 -21.06
CA ALA A 228 -11.06 -29.05 -20.92
C ALA A 228 -12.14 -28.06 -20.39
N ASP A 229 -11.75 -26.92 -19.81
CA ASP A 229 -12.67 -25.83 -19.44
C ASP A 229 -12.76 -24.71 -20.50
N LYS A 230 -11.94 -24.78 -21.56
CA LYS A 230 -11.80 -23.76 -22.61
C LYS A 230 -12.35 -24.21 -23.96
N TYR A 231 -12.28 -25.51 -24.25
CA TYR A 231 -12.66 -26.13 -25.50
C TYR A 231 -13.87 -27.07 -25.29
N ASP A 232 -14.57 -27.39 -26.38
CA ASP A 232 -15.75 -28.26 -26.39
C ASP A 232 -15.65 -29.16 -27.65
N PRO A 233 -15.38 -30.48 -27.53
CA PRO A 233 -15.19 -31.35 -28.69
C PRO A 233 -16.53 -31.70 -29.37
N GLU A 234 -16.65 -31.34 -30.65
CA GLU A 234 -17.84 -31.64 -31.45
C GLU A 234 -17.75 -33.05 -32.06
N THR A 235 -18.83 -33.85 -31.96
CA THR A 235 -18.91 -35.19 -32.57
C THR A 235 -19.99 -35.31 -33.65
N LYS A 236 -19.68 -36.01 -34.75
CA LYS A 236 -20.66 -36.47 -35.76
C LYS A 236 -21.08 -37.93 -35.47
N PRO A 237 -22.34 -38.33 -35.75
CA PRO A 237 -22.71 -39.75 -35.74
C PRO A 237 -21.97 -40.56 -36.80
N GLU A 238 -21.66 -41.81 -36.51
CA GLU A 238 -21.14 -42.80 -37.46
C GLU A 238 -22.27 -43.73 -37.96
N ILE A 239 -22.20 -44.16 -39.22
CA ILE A 239 -23.14 -45.13 -39.80
C ILE A 239 -22.33 -46.24 -40.45
N ILE A 240 -22.52 -47.46 -39.98
CA ILE A 240 -21.77 -48.65 -40.39
C ILE A 240 -22.71 -49.76 -40.88
N LYS A 241 -22.25 -50.61 -41.79
CA LYS A 241 -23.01 -51.78 -42.25
C LYS A 241 -22.80 -52.97 -41.30
N PRO A 242 -23.71 -53.97 -41.30
CA PRO A 242 -23.55 -55.18 -40.53
C PRO A 242 -22.19 -55.87 -40.75
N GLY A 243 -21.41 -55.98 -39.68
CA GLY A 243 -20.07 -56.60 -39.67
C GLY A 243 -18.90 -55.65 -39.94
N GLU A 244 -19.13 -54.37 -40.23
CA GLU A 244 -18.08 -53.33 -40.24
C GLU A 244 -17.76 -52.94 -38.78
N ASN A 245 -16.50 -52.65 -38.46
CA ASN A 245 -16.10 -52.19 -37.13
C ASN A 245 -15.96 -50.66 -37.16
N PRO A 246 -16.57 -49.90 -36.24
CA PRO A 246 -16.48 -48.44 -36.21
C PRO A 246 -15.05 -47.96 -35.91
N ASP A 247 -14.72 -46.75 -36.35
CA ASP A 247 -13.54 -45.99 -35.89
C ASP A 247 -13.98 -44.64 -35.32
N LEU A 248 -14.39 -44.69 -34.06
CA LEU A 248 -14.94 -43.55 -33.33
C LEU A 248 -13.96 -42.38 -33.23
N THR A 249 -12.65 -42.59 -33.44
CA THR A 249 -11.65 -41.52 -33.30
C THR A 249 -11.73 -40.49 -34.43
N ASP A 250 -12.31 -40.87 -35.58
CA ASP A 250 -12.56 -40.00 -36.74
C ASP A 250 -13.81 -39.09 -36.56
N ASN A 251 -14.61 -39.37 -35.52
CA ASN A 251 -15.89 -38.71 -35.29
C ASN A 251 -15.79 -37.33 -34.62
N VAL A 252 -14.63 -36.95 -34.08
CA VAL A 252 -14.40 -35.59 -33.54
C VAL A 252 -14.16 -34.62 -34.71
N THR A 253 -15.10 -33.72 -34.98
CA THR A 253 -15.11 -32.90 -36.20
C THR A 253 -14.32 -31.60 -36.11
N ASN A 254 -14.05 -31.11 -34.90
CA ASN A 254 -13.34 -29.86 -34.65
C ASN A 254 -11.92 -30.05 -34.11
N LEU A 255 -11.27 -31.18 -34.39
CA LEU A 255 -9.94 -31.50 -33.87
C LEU A 255 -8.88 -30.43 -34.20
N ASP A 256 -8.97 -29.79 -35.36
CA ASP A 256 -8.07 -28.69 -35.78
C ASP A 256 -8.28 -27.39 -34.97
N ASP A 257 -9.42 -27.23 -34.28
CA ASP A 257 -9.71 -26.11 -33.38
C ASP A 257 -9.31 -26.38 -31.92
N LEU A 258 -8.97 -27.64 -31.59
CA LEU A 258 -8.46 -28.04 -30.27
C LEU A 258 -6.94 -27.75 -30.16
N PRO A 259 -6.37 -27.66 -28.94
CA PRO A 259 -4.93 -27.46 -28.74
C PRO A 259 -4.05 -28.50 -29.46
N GLU A 260 -2.97 -28.04 -30.08
CA GLU A 260 -2.01 -28.91 -30.77
C GLU A 260 -1.41 -29.94 -29.80
N GLY A 261 -1.51 -31.23 -30.16
CA GLY A 261 -1.10 -32.35 -29.30
C GLY A 261 -2.23 -32.99 -28.49
N THR A 262 -3.47 -32.52 -28.63
CA THR A 262 -4.67 -33.21 -28.11
C THR A 262 -4.72 -34.65 -28.62
N GLN A 263 -4.99 -35.60 -27.71
CA GLN A 263 -5.05 -37.04 -27.99
C GLN A 263 -6.48 -37.55 -27.82
N ILE A 264 -6.99 -38.24 -28.85
CA ILE A 264 -8.28 -38.93 -28.80
C ILE A 264 -8.03 -40.41 -28.54
N LYS A 265 -8.78 -41.00 -27.62
CA LYS A 265 -8.72 -42.43 -27.32
C LYS A 265 -10.13 -43.01 -27.19
N ASP A 266 -10.42 -44.06 -27.96
CA ASP A 266 -11.61 -44.87 -27.72
C ASP A 266 -11.49 -45.61 -26.37
N ILE A 267 -12.47 -45.39 -25.49
CA ILE A 267 -12.61 -46.06 -24.20
C ILE A 267 -13.95 -46.79 -24.08
N THR A 268 -14.64 -47.01 -25.21
CA THR A 268 -15.90 -47.75 -25.29
C THR A 268 -15.73 -49.15 -24.72
N PRO A 269 -16.51 -49.57 -23.70
CA PRO A 269 -16.38 -50.91 -23.12
C PRO A 269 -16.68 -51.99 -24.16
N GLU A 270 -15.88 -53.08 -24.15
CA GLU A 270 -16.05 -54.18 -25.10
C GLU A 270 -17.49 -54.73 -25.09
N GLY A 271 -18.07 -54.91 -26.28
CA GLY A 271 -19.44 -55.38 -26.45
C GLY A 271 -20.54 -54.32 -26.29
N THR A 272 -20.20 -53.04 -26.04
CA THR A 272 -21.17 -51.93 -26.04
C THR A 272 -21.78 -51.72 -27.43
N ILE A 273 -20.98 -51.87 -28.49
CA ILE A 273 -21.43 -51.82 -29.89
C ILE A 273 -21.42 -53.26 -30.44
N ASP A 274 -22.56 -53.74 -30.94
CA ASP A 274 -22.66 -55.02 -31.67
C ASP A 274 -22.78 -54.75 -33.18
N PRO A 275 -21.67 -54.83 -33.94
CA PRO A 275 -21.68 -54.51 -35.37
C PRO A 275 -22.50 -55.50 -36.20
N ASN A 276 -22.90 -56.65 -35.66
CA ASN A 276 -23.69 -57.64 -36.41
C ASN A 276 -25.20 -57.45 -36.24
N LYS A 277 -25.62 -56.54 -35.34
CA LYS A 277 -27.00 -56.35 -34.95
C LYS A 277 -27.46 -54.91 -35.27
N PRO A 278 -28.39 -54.72 -36.22
CA PRO A 278 -28.93 -53.41 -36.54
C PRO A 278 -29.54 -52.71 -35.32
N GLY A 279 -29.20 -51.44 -35.13
CA GLY A 279 -29.59 -50.65 -33.97
C GLY A 279 -28.76 -49.37 -33.82
N GLU A 280 -29.14 -48.55 -32.84
CA GLU A 280 -28.37 -47.40 -32.38
C GLU A 280 -27.53 -47.81 -31.17
N TYR A 281 -26.27 -47.40 -31.16
CA TYR A 281 -25.33 -47.60 -30.06
C TYR A 281 -24.62 -46.27 -29.73
N GLU A 282 -24.01 -46.19 -28.55
CA GLU A 282 -23.20 -45.04 -28.14
C GLU A 282 -21.81 -45.53 -27.76
N GLY A 283 -20.79 -44.95 -28.41
CA GLY A 283 -19.38 -45.09 -28.06
C GLY A 283 -18.91 -43.91 -27.24
N THR A 284 -17.82 -44.09 -26.48
CA THR A 284 -17.25 -43.07 -25.59
C THR A 284 -15.77 -42.86 -25.89
N LEU A 285 -15.40 -41.60 -26.16
CA LEU A 285 -14.02 -41.17 -26.35
C LEU A 285 -13.52 -40.47 -25.08
N GLU A 286 -12.26 -40.72 -24.72
CA GLU A 286 -11.48 -39.88 -23.82
C GLU A 286 -10.70 -38.87 -24.67
N ILE A 287 -10.90 -37.58 -24.42
CA ILE A 287 -10.10 -36.50 -25.00
C ILE A 287 -9.08 -36.08 -23.95
N GLN A 288 -7.79 -36.13 -24.29
CA GLN A 288 -6.70 -35.71 -23.41
C GLN A 288 -5.97 -34.52 -24.03
N TYR A 289 -5.98 -33.39 -23.33
CA TYR A 289 -5.36 -32.15 -23.76
C TYR A 289 -3.86 -32.06 -23.42
N PRO A 290 -3.09 -31.15 -24.06
CA PRO A 290 -1.67 -30.96 -23.80
C PRO A 290 -1.34 -30.51 -22.37
N ASP A 291 -2.26 -29.77 -21.71
CA ASP A 291 -2.13 -29.40 -20.28
C ASP A 291 -2.36 -30.60 -19.32
N GLY A 292 -2.70 -31.77 -19.85
CA GLY A 292 -2.99 -32.99 -19.11
C GLY A 292 -4.44 -33.10 -18.62
N SER A 293 -5.27 -32.08 -18.83
CA SER A 293 -6.70 -32.17 -18.56
C SER A 293 -7.40 -33.15 -19.51
N LYS A 294 -8.56 -33.63 -19.07
CA LYS A 294 -9.31 -34.67 -19.78
C LYS A 294 -10.81 -34.44 -19.67
N GLU A 295 -11.51 -34.84 -20.72
CA GLU A 295 -12.96 -35.00 -20.73
C GLU A 295 -13.39 -36.23 -21.51
N THR A 296 -14.69 -36.50 -21.53
CA THR A 296 -15.27 -37.63 -22.26
C THR A 296 -16.45 -37.19 -23.11
N VAL A 297 -16.40 -37.51 -24.41
CA VAL A 297 -17.48 -37.20 -25.36
C VAL A 297 -18.06 -38.47 -25.95
N THR A 298 -19.35 -38.42 -26.32
CA THR A 298 -20.08 -39.56 -26.87
C THR A 298 -20.25 -39.46 -28.38
N VAL A 299 -20.15 -40.62 -29.05
CA VAL A 299 -20.37 -40.77 -30.50
C VAL A 299 -21.55 -41.72 -30.68
N LYS A 300 -22.54 -41.32 -31.48
CA LYS A 300 -23.68 -42.19 -31.84
C LYS A 300 -23.33 -43.03 -33.05
N VAL A 301 -23.60 -44.33 -32.98
CA VAL A 301 -23.27 -45.30 -34.03
C VAL A 301 -24.53 -46.03 -34.47
N THR A 302 -24.91 -45.86 -35.73
CA THR A 302 -26.06 -46.55 -36.34
C THR A 302 -25.56 -47.75 -37.14
N VAL A 303 -25.95 -48.97 -36.75
CA VAL A 303 -25.73 -50.18 -37.56
C VAL A 303 -26.92 -50.36 -38.51
N GLU A 304 -26.67 -50.27 -39.81
CA GLU A 304 -27.72 -50.36 -40.83
C GLU A 304 -28.45 -51.72 -40.82
N LYS A 305 -29.74 -51.73 -41.17
CA LYS A 305 -30.47 -52.97 -41.39
C LYS A 305 -29.97 -53.65 -42.69
N PRO A 306 -29.65 -54.95 -42.70
CA PRO A 306 -29.24 -55.63 -43.93
C PRO A 306 -30.30 -55.49 -45.01
N ALA A 307 -29.86 -55.10 -46.22
CA ALA A 307 -30.73 -54.90 -47.37
C ALA A 307 -31.54 -56.17 -47.64
N SER A 308 -32.87 -56.04 -47.64
CA SER A 308 -33.76 -57.17 -47.89
C SER A 308 -33.63 -57.59 -49.35
N THR A 309 -33.03 -58.76 -49.59
CA THR A 309 -32.89 -59.35 -50.91
C THR A 309 -34.25 -59.77 -51.47
N VAL A 310 -34.88 -58.88 -52.24
CA VAL A 310 -36.03 -59.22 -53.07
C VAL A 310 -35.59 -60.17 -54.20
N THR A 311 -35.76 -61.46 -53.99
CA THR A 311 -35.66 -62.47 -55.04
C THR A 311 -36.78 -62.25 -56.05
N PRO A 312 -36.52 -62.08 -57.36
CA PRO A 312 -37.57 -61.86 -58.34
C PRO A 312 -38.35 -63.17 -58.61
N VAL A 313 -39.55 -63.27 -58.04
CA VAL A 313 -40.51 -64.33 -58.42
C VAL A 313 -41.19 -63.93 -59.72
N ASN A 314 -40.94 -64.70 -60.78
CA ASN A 314 -41.50 -64.46 -62.10
C ASN A 314 -42.82 -65.23 -62.33
N ASN A 315 -43.66 -64.60 -63.15
CA ASN A 315 -44.79 -65.11 -63.94
C ASN A 315 -46.20 -65.33 -63.32
N GLN A 316 -47.10 -64.43 -63.77
CA GLN A 316 -48.41 -64.67 -64.45
C GLN A 316 -49.51 -65.44 -63.67
N GLN A 317 -50.81 -65.10 -63.75
CA GLN A 317 -51.52 -64.23 -64.71
C GLN A 317 -52.86 -63.70 -64.15
N ASN A 318 -53.42 -62.68 -64.82
CA ASN A 318 -54.83 -62.28 -64.86
C ASN A 318 -55.43 -61.50 -63.66
N THR A 319 -56.25 -60.45 -63.85
CA THR A 319 -56.85 -59.90 -65.10
C THR A 319 -57.05 -58.39 -65.00
N GLN A 320 -56.80 -57.63 -66.08
CA GLN A 320 -57.32 -56.26 -66.22
C GLN A 320 -58.76 -56.29 -66.73
N THR A 321 -59.66 -55.50 -66.15
CA THR A 321 -60.30 -54.33 -66.79
C THR A 321 -61.46 -53.83 -65.94
N ASN A 322 -61.61 -52.51 -65.82
CA ASN A 322 -62.89 -51.90 -65.48
C ASN A 322 -63.33 -51.02 -66.66
N LYS A 323 -64.51 -51.33 -67.18
CA LYS A 323 -65.08 -50.76 -68.41
C LYS A 323 -66.07 -49.67 -68.04
N VAL A 324 -65.96 -48.51 -68.68
CA VAL A 324 -66.89 -47.39 -68.47
C VAL A 324 -68.29 -47.77 -68.93
N THR A 325 -69.29 -47.56 -68.07
CA THR A 325 -70.71 -47.46 -68.45
C THR A 325 -71.25 -46.16 -67.88
N LYS A 326 -71.93 -45.37 -68.72
CA LYS A 326 -72.52 -44.07 -68.40
C LYS A 326 -74.06 -44.17 -68.53
N VAL A 327 -74.76 -43.23 -67.89
CA VAL A 327 -76.18 -42.84 -68.03
C VAL A 327 -77.10 -43.38 -66.91
N THR A 328 -78.02 -42.62 -66.29
CA THR A 328 -78.17 -41.16 -65.99
C THR A 328 -79.37 -41.03 -65.02
N THR A 329 -79.30 -40.15 -64.00
CA THR A 329 -80.40 -39.67 -63.09
C THR A 329 -81.15 -40.73 -62.25
N SER A 330 -81.73 -40.42 -61.09
CA SER A 330 -82.08 -39.14 -60.43
C SER A 330 -81.78 -39.16 -58.92
N GLY A 331 -81.69 -37.99 -58.27
CA GLY A 331 -81.48 -37.86 -56.81
C GLY A 331 -82.80 -37.83 -56.00
N PRO A 332 -82.85 -37.22 -54.79
CA PRO A 332 -81.74 -36.57 -54.06
C PRO A 332 -81.69 -36.84 -52.52
N LYS A 333 -80.61 -36.32 -51.90
CA LYS A 333 -80.55 -35.67 -50.56
C LYS A 333 -80.61 -36.48 -49.24
N THR A 334 -79.47 -36.35 -48.52
CA THR A 334 -79.30 -35.98 -47.09
C THR A 334 -79.90 -36.83 -45.96
N GLY A 335 -79.02 -37.20 -45.02
CA GLY A 335 -79.35 -37.53 -43.63
C GLY A 335 -78.06 -37.80 -42.83
N ASP A 336 -77.81 -36.99 -41.80
CA ASP A 336 -76.75 -37.23 -40.80
C ASP A 336 -76.99 -38.52 -39.99
N PHE A 337 -76.00 -38.97 -39.21
CA PHE A 337 -76.07 -38.99 -37.72
C PHE A 337 -74.99 -39.90 -37.07
N THR A 338 -74.04 -39.23 -36.39
CA THR A 338 -73.52 -39.52 -35.02
C THR A 338 -73.00 -40.91 -34.57
N ASN A 339 -71.70 -40.91 -34.22
CA ASN A 339 -71.17 -41.07 -32.84
C ASN A 339 -71.03 -42.50 -32.21
N LEU A 340 -70.27 -42.53 -31.09
CA LEU A 340 -69.86 -43.62 -30.19
C LEU A 340 -68.76 -44.58 -30.69
N GLY A 341 -67.77 -44.98 -29.88
CA GLY A 341 -67.44 -44.49 -28.53
C GLY A 341 -66.61 -45.46 -27.68
N VAL A 342 -65.39 -45.01 -27.31
CA VAL A 342 -64.73 -45.14 -25.99
C VAL A 342 -64.72 -46.49 -25.22
N HIS A 343 -63.51 -46.97 -24.90
CA HIS A 343 -63.08 -47.42 -23.55
C HIS A 343 -61.53 -47.27 -23.47
N THR A 344 -60.87 -46.53 -22.56
CA THR A 344 -60.76 -46.57 -21.07
C THR A 344 -60.12 -47.87 -20.53
N ALA A 345 -59.12 -47.86 -19.62
CA ALA A 345 -58.34 -46.76 -19.00
C ALA A 345 -57.13 -47.30 -18.18
N ALA A 346 -56.29 -46.36 -17.66
CA ALA A 346 -55.38 -46.47 -16.51
C ALA A 346 -54.03 -47.23 -16.71
N ALA A 347 -52.93 -46.91 -16.00
CA ALA A 347 -52.81 -46.16 -14.74
C ALA A 347 -51.43 -45.44 -14.53
N ILE A 348 -51.48 -44.23 -13.92
CA ILE A 348 -50.61 -43.68 -12.82
C ILE A 348 -49.07 -43.81 -12.98
N GLY A 349 -48.20 -42.77 -12.89
CA GLY A 349 -48.25 -41.36 -12.49
C GLY A 349 -46.79 -40.78 -12.47
N SER A 350 -46.35 -39.66 -11.88
CA SER A 350 -46.97 -38.51 -11.16
C SER A 350 -45.95 -37.35 -10.96
N ILE A 351 -46.39 -36.08 -11.01
CA ILE A 351 -46.15 -34.93 -10.07
C ILE A 351 -44.70 -34.67 -9.55
N ALA A 352 -44.05 -33.49 -9.64
CA ALA A 352 -44.47 -32.09 -9.35
C ALA A 352 -43.52 -31.03 -10.01
N THR A 353 -43.97 -29.88 -10.55
CA THR A 353 -43.96 -28.48 -9.98
C THR A 353 -42.60 -27.92 -9.45
N LEU A 354 -42.20 -26.64 -9.58
CA LEU A 354 -42.93 -25.35 -9.76
C LEU A 354 -41.98 -24.20 -10.20
N ALA A 355 -42.53 -23.09 -10.75
CA ALA A 355 -41.92 -21.73 -10.94
C ALA A 355 -40.71 -21.62 -11.91
N GLY A 356 -40.47 -20.54 -12.68
CA GLY A 356 -40.94 -19.14 -12.69
C GLY A 356 -39.70 -18.23 -12.64
N LEU A 357 -39.38 -17.40 -13.65
CA LEU A 357 -39.99 -16.08 -13.86
C LEU A 357 -39.62 -15.45 -15.23
N PHE A 358 -40.48 -14.55 -15.73
CA PHE A 358 -40.22 -13.66 -16.87
C PHE A 358 -39.19 -12.57 -16.54
N PHE A 359 -38.40 -12.11 -17.52
CA PHE A 359 -38.22 -10.66 -17.74
C PHE A 359 -37.82 -10.32 -19.18
N ALA A 360 -38.66 -9.54 -19.87
CA ALA A 360 -38.37 -9.01 -21.19
C ALA A 360 -37.65 -7.66 -21.09
N ARG A 361 -36.52 -7.47 -21.80
CA ARG A 361 -35.80 -6.19 -21.82
C ARG A 361 -36.22 -5.32 -23.02
N LYS A 362 -37.22 -4.48 -22.78
CA LYS A 362 -37.71 -3.42 -23.68
C LYS A 362 -36.63 -2.35 -23.87
N ARG A 363 -36.04 -2.21 -25.07
CA ARG A 363 -35.26 -1.02 -25.43
C ARG A 363 -36.22 0.15 -25.67
N ARG A 364 -35.94 1.31 -25.05
CA ARG A 364 -36.65 2.58 -25.27
C ARG A 364 -35.61 3.62 -25.67
N LYS A 365 -35.86 4.37 -26.75
CA LYS A 365 -35.13 5.59 -27.09
C LYS A 365 -35.28 6.63 -25.97
N VAL A 366 -34.23 7.41 -25.75
CA VAL A 366 -34.29 8.82 -25.38
C VAL A 366 -33.23 9.53 -26.24
N ASP A 367 -33.56 10.71 -26.74
CA ASP A 367 -32.71 11.56 -27.56
C ASP A 367 -32.23 12.78 -26.70
N GLU A 368 -31.21 13.51 -27.18
CA GLU A 368 -30.88 14.94 -26.90
C GLU A 368 -30.16 15.45 -25.62
N GLU A 369 -29.33 16.49 -25.88
CA GLU A 369 -28.67 17.50 -25.00
C GLU A 369 -27.62 17.05 -23.94
N GLN A 370 -26.43 17.67 -23.80
CA GLN A 370 -25.79 18.84 -24.46
C GLN A 370 -24.38 18.52 -24.98
#